data_AF-A0AAN8XQ64-F1
#
_entry.id   AF-A0AAN8XQ64-F1
#
_cell.length_a   1.000
_cell.length_b   1.000
_cell.length_c   1.000
_cell.angle_alpha   90.00
_cell.angle_beta   90.00
_cell.angle_gamma   90.00
#
_symmetry.space_group_name_H-M   'P 1'
#
loop_
_entity.id
_entity.type
_entity.pdbx_description
1 polymer ?
#
loop_
_entity_poly.entity_id
_entity_poly.type
_entity_poly.pdbx_seq_one_letter_code
_entity_poly.pdbx_strand_id
1 'polypeptide(L)' 'RLVLDREILVSGAPKKLAIVCGGGSGHEPFCAGYVGQGMLGASVAGPIFTSPPPGLITNAIMALGTDNP' A
#
# COMPACT_ATOMS: atom_id res chain seq x y z
N ARG A 1 -8.18 -3.71 7.71
CA ARG A 1 -7.42 -2.57 7.17
C ARG A 1 -6.53 -2.07 8.29
N LEU A 2 -5.22 -2.23 8.15
CA LEU A 2 -4.22 -1.79 9.10
C LEU A 2 -3.51 -0.57 8.48
N VAL A 3 -3.19 0.43 9.29
CA VAL A 3 -2.37 1.58 8.89
C VAL A 3 -0.99 1.33 9.47
N LEU A 4 0.02 1.18 8.62
CA LEU A 4 1.42 0.97 9.06
C LEU A 4 2.13 2.30 9.29
N ASP A 5 1.81 3.27 8.45
CA ASP A 5 2.24 4.67 8.54
C ASP A 5 1.12 5.56 7.99
N ARG A 6 1.17 6.87 8.19
CA ARG A 6 0.15 7.80 7.62
C ARG A 6 0.03 7.66 6.11
N GLU A 7 1.12 7.26 5.46
CA GLU A 7 1.26 7.11 4.02
C GLU A 7 1.05 5.66 3.55
N ILE A 8 1.05 4.68 4.45
CA ILE A 8 1.00 3.25 4.09
C ILE A 8 -0.21 2.57 4.71
N LEU A 9 -1.00 1.98 3.82
CA LEU A 9 -2.22 1.30 4.18
C LEU A 9 -2.22 -0.13 3.67
N VAL A 10 -2.59 -1.09 4.52
CA VAL A 10 -2.58 -2.53 4.20
C VAL A 10 -3.90 -3.23 4.54
N SER A 11 -4.29 -4.23 3.76
CA SER A 11 -5.52 -5.00 3.96
C SER A 11 -5.35 -6.20 4.91
N GLY A 12 -4.11 -6.65 5.14
CA GLY A 12 -3.73 -7.80 5.97
C GLY A 12 -2.69 -8.67 5.24
N ALA A 13 -2.12 -9.69 5.90
CA ALA A 13 -1.16 -10.59 5.25
C ALA A 13 -1.87 -11.42 4.14
N PRO A 14 -1.43 -11.32 2.87
CA PRO A 14 -2.01 -12.08 1.77
C PRO A 14 -1.66 -13.56 1.90
N LYS A 15 -2.60 -14.46 1.58
CA LYS A 15 -2.33 -15.92 1.67
C LYS A 15 -1.38 -16.46 0.60
N LYS A 16 -1.16 -15.73 -0.50
CA LYS A 16 -0.32 -16.15 -1.64
C LYS A 16 0.33 -14.98 -2.38
N LEU A 17 -0.47 -13.97 -2.77
CA LEU A 17 -0.03 -12.85 -3.59
C LEU A 17 -0.71 -11.56 -3.11
N ALA A 18 0.05 -10.48 -2.99
CA ALA A 18 -0.50 -9.14 -2.81
C ALA A 18 -0.21 -8.26 -4.03
N ILE A 19 -1.15 -7.35 -4.30
CA ILE A 19 -0.99 -6.26 -5.26
C ILE A 19 -0.76 -4.98 -4.46
N VAL A 20 0.30 -4.26 -4.79
CA VAL A 20 0.61 -2.95 -4.22
C VAL A 20 0.40 -1.89 -5.29
N CYS A 21 -0.28 -0.80 -4.93
CA CYS A 21 -0.42 0.37 -5.78
C CYS A 21 -0.16 1.64 -4.97
N GLY A 22 0.00 2.77 -5.63
CA GLY A 22 0.30 4.03 -4.95
C GLY A 22 0.50 5.17 -5.93
N GLY A 23 0.74 6.35 -5.39
CA GLY A 23 0.91 7.58 -6.15
C GLY A 23 0.86 8.80 -5.24
N GLY A 24 0.95 9.98 -5.83
CA GLY A 24 0.76 11.22 -5.09
C GLY A 24 -0.68 11.39 -4.60
N SER A 25 -0.82 12.01 -3.43
CA SER A 25 -2.13 12.40 -2.89
C SER A 25 -2.84 13.43 -3.78
N GLY A 26 -4.13 13.65 -3.51
CA GLY A 26 -5.00 14.55 -4.28
C GLY A 26 -5.97 13.85 -5.22
N HIS A 27 -5.98 12.51 -5.22
CA HIS A 27 -6.89 11.67 -6.00
C HIS A 27 -7.78 10.78 -5.12
N GLU A 28 -7.86 11.06 -3.82
CA GLU A 28 -8.65 10.28 -2.88
C GLU A 28 -10.10 10.17 -3.37
N PRO A 29 -10.68 8.95 -3.45
CA PRO A 29 -10.27 7.74 -2.72
C PRO A 29 -9.18 6.87 -3.39
N PHE A 30 -8.70 7.18 -4.59
CA PHE A 30 -7.57 6.44 -5.21
C PHE A 30 -6.24 6.75 -4.50
N CYS A 31 -5.37 5.77 -4.19
CA CYS A 31 -5.56 4.31 -4.23
C CYS A 31 -6.13 3.73 -2.93
N ALA A 32 -6.13 4.51 -1.85
CA ALA A 32 -6.33 4.01 -0.49
C ALA A 32 -7.69 3.29 -0.31
N GLY A 33 -8.74 3.75 -1.00
CA GLY A 33 -10.09 3.18 -0.98
C GLY A 33 -10.19 1.77 -1.58
N TYR A 34 -9.17 1.32 -2.32
CA TYR A 34 -9.13 -0.02 -2.94
C TYR A 34 -8.37 -1.05 -2.11
N VAL A 35 -7.92 -0.70 -0.91
CA VAL A 35 -7.24 -1.65 -0.01
C VAL A 35 -8.27 -2.50 0.74
N GLY A 36 -8.32 -3.78 0.42
CA GLY A 36 -9.32 -4.71 0.98
C GLY A 36 -9.29 -6.11 0.36
N GLN A 37 -10.17 -6.98 0.84
CA GLN A 37 -10.31 -8.34 0.34
C GLN A 37 -10.69 -8.33 -1.15
N GLY A 38 -9.97 -9.10 -1.97
CA GLY A 38 -10.20 -9.20 -3.41
C GLY A 38 -9.71 -8.00 -4.22
N MET A 39 -9.06 -7.01 -3.58
CA MET A 39 -8.48 -5.83 -4.23
C MET A 39 -7.01 -5.65 -3.81
N LEU A 40 -6.56 -4.42 -3.53
CA LEU A 40 -5.17 -4.13 -3.19
C LEU A 40 -4.79 -4.70 -1.81
N GLY A 41 -3.59 -5.27 -1.75
CA GLY A 41 -2.90 -5.65 -0.52
C GLY A 41 -2.41 -4.42 0.24
N ALA A 42 -1.86 -3.43 -0.47
CA ALA A 42 -1.44 -2.16 0.09
C ALA A 42 -1.65 -0.97 -0.87
N SER A 43 -1.75 0.22 -0.27
CA SER A 43 -1.66 1.52 -0.94
C SER A 43 -0.54 2.34 -0.31
N VAL A 44 0.26 3.02 -1.14
CA VAL A 44 1.32 3.94 -0.69
C VAL A 44 1.04 5.35 -1.23
N ALA A 45 0.85 6.31 -0.33
CA ALA A 45 0.60 7.70 -0.66
C ALA A 45 1.89 8.53 -0.63
N GLY A 46 2.07 9.40 -1.61
CA GLY A 46 3.09 10.44 -1.65
C GLY A 46 2.48 11.81 -1.40
N PRO A 47 3.29 12.89 -1.42
CA PRO A 47 2.78 14.25 -1.37
C PRO A 47 1.81 14.55 -2.52
N ILE A 48 1.06 15.66 -2.43
CA ILE A 48 0.09 16.05 -3.45
C ILE A 48 0.78 16.08 -4.83
N PHE A 49 0.22 15.34 -5.78
CA PHE A 49 0.72 15.20 -7.16
C PHE A 49 2.21 14.82 -7.28
N THR A 50 2.76 14.15 -6.28
CA THR A 50 4.17 13.74 -6.24
C THR A 50 4.29 12.28 -5.84
N SER A 51 5.13 11.52 -6.54
CA SER A 51 5.35 10.10 -6.23
C SER A 51 5.81 9.88 -4.78
N PRO A 52 5.44 8.75 -4.14
CA PRO A 52 5.96 8.39 -2.83
C PRO A 52 7.48 8.18 -2.87
N PRO A 53 8.21 8.51 -1.78
CA PRO A 53 9.61 8.11 -1.62
C PRO A 53 9.79 6.58 -1.75
N PRO A 54 10.87 6.10 -2.38
CA PRO A 54 11.11 4.67 -2.57
C PRO A 54 11.08 3.85 -1.26
N GLY A 55 11.53 4.44 -0.15
CA GLY A 55 11.52 3.77 1.16
C GLY A 55 10.11 3.37 1.63
N LEU A 56 9.10 4.19 1.36
CA LEU A 56 7.71 3.86 1.72
C LEU A 56 7.16 2.71 0.86
N ILE A 57 7.56 2.66 -0.42
CA ILE A 57 7.19 1.57 -1.33
C ILE A 57 7.83 0.25 -0.86
N THR A 58 9.12 0.28 -0.51
CA THR A 58 9.83 -0.88 0.05
C THR A 58 9.18 -1.36 1.35
N ASN A 59 8.84 -0.45 2.26
CA ASN A 59 8.19 -0.80 3.52
C ASN A 59 6.83 -1.49 3.31
N ALA A 60 6.04 -1.03 2.34
CA ALA A 60 4.78 -1.66 1.99
C ALA A 60 4.96 -3.08 1.42
N ILE A 61 5.98 -3.28 0.58
CA ILE A 61 6.33 -4.61 0.04
C ILE A 61 6.74 -5.55 1.17
N MET A 62 7.63 -5.12 2.06
CA MET A 62 8.13 -5.94 3.18
C MET A 62 7.02 -6.29 4.17
N ALA A 63 6.06 -5.40 4.40
CA ALA A 63 4.94 -5.65 5.29
C ALA A 63 3.94 -6.69 4.76
N LEU A 64 3.94 -6.96 3.45
CA LEU A 64 3.09 -7.97 2.81
C LEU A 64 3.83 -9.28 2.54
N GLY A 65 5.15 -9.22 2.35
CA GLY A 65 6.01 -10.37 2.08
C GLY A 65 6.66 -10.92 3.34
N THR A 66 5.93 -11.69 4.14
CA THR A 66 6.50 -12.43 5.29
C THR A 66 6.73 -13.92 5.02
N ASP A 67 6.27 -14.44 3.88
CA ASP A 67 6.17 -15.88 3.63
C ASP A 67 6.85 -16.33 2.32
N ASN A 68 7.84 -15.57 1.82
CA ASN A 68 8.68 -16.04 0.72
C ASN A 68 10.04 -16.49 1.30
N PRO A 69 10.31 -17.79 1.46
CA PRO A 69 11.66 -18.26 1.80
C PRO A 69 12.70 -17.82 0.77
#